data_AF-A0A9W4WTH6-F1
#
_entry.id   AF-A0A9W4WTH6-F1
#
_cell.length_a   1.000
_cell.length_b   1.000
_cell.length_c   1.000
_cell.angle_alpha   90.00
_cell.angle_beta   90.00
_cell.angle_gamma   90.00
#
_symmetry.space_group_name_H-M   'P 1'
#
loop_
_entity.id
_entity.type
_entity.pdbx_description
1 polymer ?
#
loop_
_entity_poly.entity_id
_entity_poly.type
_entity_poly.pdbx_seq_one_letter_code
_entity_poly.pdbx_strand_id
1 'polypeptide(L)'
;MNEKASVILFGPVGQGKSSIANMLIQGNINLERNAFEINESAVGTSVTVNFSENDDYIVYDTIRIGESCYGNVPHEEAVKTIRNYFSNCEVPFKDL
;
A
#
# COMPACT_ATOMS: atom_id res chain seq x y z
N MET A 1 -18.96 10.82 -13.45
CA MET A 1 -17.82 10.09 -12.86
C MET A 1 -18.25 9.71 -11.47
N ASN A 2 -18.30 8.42 -11.17
CA ASN A 2 -18.47 7.98 -9.79
C ASN A 2 -17.20 8.33 -9.01
N GLU A 3 -17.36 8.73 -7.76
CA GLU A 3 -16.23 8.96 -6.86
C GLU A 3 -15.59 7.61 -6.51
N LYS A 4 -14.30 7.47 -6.78
CA LYS A 4 -13.54 6.26 -6.42
C LYS A 4 -13.26 6.25 -4.92
N ALA A 5 -13.33 5.08 -4.29
CA ALA A 5 -12.93 4.94 -2.89
C ALA A 5 -11.41 4.78 -2.76
N SER A 6 -10.75 5.61 -1.96
CA SER A 6 -9.34 5.44 -1.61
C SER A 6 -9.19 4.39 -0.50
N VAL A 7 -8.42 3.33 -0.78
CA VAL A 7 -8.16 2.22 0.15
C VAL A 7 -6.67 2.20 0.47
N ILE A 8 -6.34 2.26 1.75
CA ILE A 8 -4.94 2.22 2.22
C ILE A 8 -4.75 0.91 3.00
N LEU A 9 -3.86 0.05 2.52
CA LEU A 9 -3.52 -1.21 3.17
C LEU A 9 -2.19 -1.07 3.91
N PHE A 10 -2.24 -1.24 5.22
CA PHE A 10 -1.09 -1.14 6.11
C PHE A 10 -1.06 -2.25 7.15
N GLY A 11 0.14 -2.57 7.65
CA GLY A 11 0.36 -3.66 8.58
C GLY A 11 1.66 -4.42 8.28
N PRO A 12 2.00 -5.45 9.08
CA PRO A 12 3.30 -6.11 9.00
C PRO A 12 3.59 -6.77 7.65
N VAL A 13 4.87 -6.94 7.30
CA VAL A 13 5.29 -7.75 6.12
C VAL A 13 4.73 -9.17 6.22
N GLY A 14 4.38 -9.77 5.07
CA GLY A 14 3.94 -11.15 4.99
C GLY A 14 2.48 -11.41 5.41
N GLN A 15 1.71 -10.36 5.70
CA GLN A 15 0.30 -10.49 6.10
C GLN A 15 -0.70 -10.37 4.94
N GLY A 16 -0.25 -10.52 3.69
CA GLY A 16 -1.14 -10.59 2.52
C GLY A 16 -1.73 -9.26 2.04
N LYS A 17 -1.17 -8.11 2.43
CA LYS A 17 -1.64 -6.79 2.00
C LYS A 17 -1.64 -6.65 0.47
N SER A 18 -0.52 -6.94 -0.18
CA SER A 18 -0.38 -6.90 -1.64
C SER A 18 -1.30 -7.90 -2.34
N SER A 19 -1.62 -9.03 -1.70
CA SER A 19 -2.61 -9.99 -2.21
C SER A 19 -4.03 -9.40 -2.21
N ILE A 20 -4.44 -8.76 -1.11
CA ILE A 20 -5.72 -8.05 -1.03
C ILE A 20 -5.76 -6.87 -2.02
N ALA A 21 -4.65 -6.14 -2.17
CA ALA A 21 -4.55 -5.05 -3.12
C ALA A 21 -4.82 -5.51 -4.57
N ASN A 22 -4.21 -6.63 -4.97
CA ASN A 22 -4.47 -7.24 -6.27
C ASN A 22 -5.91 -7.73 -6.39
N MET A 23 -6.50 -8.33 -5.36
CA MET A 23 -7.90 -8.72 -5.40
C MET A 23 -8.84 -7.52 -5.61
N LEU A 24 -8.55 -6.37 -5.02
CA LEU A 24 -9.35 -5.15 -5.19
C LEU A 24 -9.20 -4.54 -6.60
N ILE A 25 -8.00 -4.58 -7.17
CA ILE A 25 -7.72 -3.94 -8.46
C ILE A 25 -8.06 -4.82 -9.66
N GLN A 26 -7.65 -6.09 -9.64
CA GLN A 26 -7.72 -7.02 -10.78
C GLN A 26 -8.59 -8.25 -10.50
N GLY A 27 -9.12 -8.43 -9.29
CA GLY A 27 -10.04 -9.53 -8.94
C GLY A 27 -9.37 -10.90 -8.81
N ASN A 28 -8.04 -11.00 -8.90
CA ASN A 28 -7.28 -12.25 -8.79
C ASN A 28 -5.84 -11.99 -8.32
N ILE A 29 -5.09 -13.05 -7.96
CA ILE A 29 -3.69 -12.96 -7.49
C ILE A 29 -2.69 -13.75 -8.33
N ASN A 30 -3.16 -14.48 -9.36
CA ASN A 30 -2.37 -15.46 -10.12
C ASN A 30 -2.15 -15.02 -11.57
N LEU A 31 -1.87 -13.74 -11.80
CA LEU A 31 -1.44 -13.29 -13.14
C LEU A 31 0.06 -13.42 -13.28
N GLU A 32 0.53 -13.60 -14.51
CA GLU A 32 1.96 -13.53 -14.84
C GLU A 32 2.58 -12.20 -14.39
N ARG A 33 1.76 -11.14 -14.31
CA ARG A 33 2.10 -9.82 -13.75
C ARG A 33 0.94 -9.26 -12.96
N ASN A 34 1.10 -9.21 -11.65
CA ASN A 34 0.16 -8.56 -10.74
C ASN A 34 0.40 -7.04 -10.69
N ALA A 35 -0.65 -6.25 -10.43
CA ALA A 35 -0.55 -4.81 -10.22
C ALA A 35 0.33 -4.45 -9.02
N PHE A 36 0.33 -5.28 -7.99
CA PHE A 36 1.24 -5.22 -6.84
C PHE A 36 2.10 -6.47 -6.77
N GLU A 37 3.42 -6.29 -6.64
CA GLU A 37 4.33 -7.41 -6.44
C GLU A 37 4.02 -8.11 -5.11
N ILE A 38 3.84 -9.43 -5.16
CA ILE A 38 3.65 -10.26 -3.97
C ILE A 38 5.02 -10.84 -3.63
N ASN A 39 5.66 -10.31 -2.59
CA ASN A 39 6.94 -10.81 -2.09
C ASN A 39 6.84 -11.21 -0.61
N GLU A 40 7.51 -12.31 -0.26
CA GLU A 40 7.62 -12.78 1.13
C GLU A 40 8.89 -12.27 1.81
N SER A 41 9.84 -11.78 1.00
CA SER A 41 11.17 -11.43 1.45
C SER A 41 11.25 -10.00 1.97
N ALA A 42 11.53 -9.89 3.26
CA ALA A 42 11.82 -8.64 3.95
C ALA A 42 13.23 -8.10 3.61
N VAL A 43 13.60 -7.92 2.33
CA VAL A 43 14.92 -7.35 1.96
C VAL A 43 14.79 -5.84 1.84
N GLY A 44 15.59 -5.08 2.60
CA GLY A 44 15.43 -3.64 2.87
C GLY A 44 15.19 -2.75 1.65
N THR A 45 13.93 -2.53 1.30
CA THR A 45 13.50 -1.65 0.22
C THR A 45 12.79 -0.44 0.80
N SER A 46 13.11 0.69 0.21
CA SER A 46 12.72 2.07 0.49
C SER A 46 11.26 2.28 0.89
N VAL A 47 11.00 3.38 1.62
CA VAL A 47 9.68 3.91 1.96
C VAL A 47 8.97 4.35 0.67
N THR A 48 8.41 3.39 -0.06
CA THR A 48 7.69 3.65 -1.31
C THR A 48 6.24 3.21 -1.14
N VAL A 49 5.31 4.14 -1.29
CA VAL A 49 3.88 3.84 -1.40
C VAL A 49 3.62 3.47 -2.85
N ASN A 50 3.27 2.21 -3.09
CA ASN A 50 2.77 1.80 -4.40
C ASN A 50 1.28 2.02 -4.45
N PHE A 51 0.76 2.38 -5.62
CA PHE A 51 -0.68 2.47 -5.82
C PHE A 51 -1.09 1.96 -7.19
N SER A 52 -2.36 1.58 -7.30
CA SER A 52 -3.02 1.24 -8.55
C SER A 52 -4.50 1.58 -8.43
N GLU A 53 -5.18 1.74 -9.56
CA GLU A 53 -6.58 2.13 -9.60
C GLU A 53 -7.39 1.36 -10.64
N ASN A 54 -8.68 1.25 -10.39
CA ASN A 54 -9.69 0.81 -11.36
C ASN A 54 -10.89 1.79 -11.32
N ASP A 55 -12.03 1.37 -11.86
CA ASP A 55 -13.23 2.23 -11.93
C ASP A 55 -13.84 2.53 -10.54
N ASP A 56 -13.58 1.68 -9.54
CA ASP A 56 -14.20 1.75 -8.22
C ASP A 56 -13.22 2.21 -7.12
N TYR A 57 -11.93 1.90 -7.26
CA TYR A 57 -10.94 2.04 -6.19
C TYR A 57 -9.66 2.73 -6.64
N ILE A 58 -9.03 3.43 -5.69
CA ILE A 58 -7.60 3.75 -5.70
C ILE A 58 -6.98 3.04 -4.51
N VAL A 59 -6.13 2.05 -4.74
CA VAL A 59 -5.56 1.20 -3.70
C VAL A 59 -4.09 1.55 -3.49
N TYR A 60 -3.72 1.83 -2.24
CA TYR A 60 -2.36 2.12 -1.80
C TYR A 60 -1.82 0.94 -1.00
N ASP A 61 -0.75 0.32 -1.49
CA ASP A 61 0.02 -0.69 -0.75
C ASP A 61 1.24 -0.03 -0.13
N THR A 62 1.21 0.11 1.19
CA THR A 62 2.30 0.75 1.94
C THR A 62 3.34 -0.32 2.26
N ILE A 63 4.31 -0.50 1.37
CA ILE A 63 5.48 -1.33 1.71
C ILE A 63 6.24 -0.57 2.81
N ARG A 64 6.20 -1.13 4.02
CA ARG A 64 7.11 -0.81 5.14
C ARG A 64 7.12 0.64 5.63
N ILE A 65 6.02 1.39 5.52
CA ILE A 65 5.91 2.66 6.26
C ILE A 65 5.95 2.35 7.76
N GLY A 66 7.10 2.62 8.40
CA GLY A 66 7.34 2.29 9.80
C GLY A 66 8.00 0.93 10.05
N GLU A 67 8.61 0.26 9.09
CA GLU A 67 9.40 -0.94 9.40
C GLU A 67 10.86 -0.66 9.06
N SER A 68 11.62 -0.16 10.04
CA SER A 68 13.07 -0.07 9.88
C SER A 68 13.64 -1.47 9.63
N CYS A 69 14.78 -1.55 8.93
CA CYS A 69 15.55 -2.78 8.77
C CYS A 69 16.05 -3.38 10.11
N TYR A 70 15.80 -2.72 11.24
CA TYR A 70 16.13 -3.15 12.60
C TYR A 70 14.90 -3.52 13.46
N GLY A 71 13.69 -3.48 12.89
CA GLY A 71 12.48 -4.01 13.52
C GLY A 71 11.65 -3.01 14.31
N ASN A 72 10.35 -3.28 14.29
CA ASN A 72 9.27 -2.85 15.18
C ASN A 72 9.19 -1.36 15.53
N VAL A 73 8.70 -0.54 14.58
CA VAL A 73 7.95 0.66 15.00
C VAL A 73 6.66 0.18 15.67
N PRO A 74 6.32 0.68 16.86
CA PRO A 74 5.05 0.40 17.51
C PRO A 74 3.87 0.68 16.58
N HIS A 75 2.84 -0.16 16.62
CA HIS A 75 1.66 -0.04 15.75
C HIS A 75 1.06 1.38 15.73
N GLU A 76 1.01 2.05 16.89
CA GLU A 76 0.51 3.43 16.99
C GLU A 76 1.36 4.46 16.24
N GLU A 77 2.69 4.29 16.24
CA GLU A 77 3.60 5.17 15.51
C GLU A 77 3.51 4.92 14.00
N ALA A 78 3.33 3.67 13.57
CA ALA A 78 3.07 3.35 12.17
C ALA A 78 1.76 3.98 11.69
N VAL A 79 0.67 3.87 12.48
CA VAL A 79 -0.62 4.50 12.19
C VAL A 79 -0.50 6.03 12.12
N LYS A 80 0.22 6.65 13.07
CA LYS A 80 0.48 8.10 13.04
C LYS A 80 1.29 8.51 11.81
N THR A 81 2.29 7.72 11.43
CA THR A 81 3.13 8.00 10.26
C THR A 81 2.32 7.95 8.97
N ILE A 82 1.48 6.93 8.81
CA ILE A 82 0.58 6.79 7.65
C ILE A 82 -0.41 7.96 7.63
N ARG A 83 -1.07 8.25 8.76
CA ARG A 83 -1.99 9.38 8.85
C ARG A 83 -1.30 10.69 8.50
N ASN A 84 -0.12 10.95 9.05
CA ASN A 84 0.64 12.16 8.75
C ASN A 84 1.06 12.21 7.28
N TYR A 85 1.44 11.09 6.67
CA TYR A 85 1.77 11.02 5.25
C TYR A 85 0.57 11.45 4.39
N PHE A 86 -0.60 10.84 4.62
CA PHE A 86 -1.81 11.17 3.86
C PHE A 86 -2.48 12.49 4.29
N SER A 87 -2.11 13.07 5.44
CA SER A 87 -2.64 14.37 5.93
C SER A 87 -1.75 15.55 5.57
N ASN A 88 -0.43 15.36 5.51
CA ASN A 88 0.55 16.41 5.20
C ASN A 88 0.92 16.43 3.72
N CYS A 89 0.75 15.33 3.00
CA CYS A 89 0.82 15.40 1.56
C CYS A 89 -0.47 16.03 1.04
N GLU A 90 -0.36 17.25 0.51
CA GLU A 90 -1.00 17.57 -0.77
C GLU A 90 -0.44 16.59 -1.81
N VAL A 91 -0.75 15.28 -1.73
CA VAL A 91 -0.56 14.42 -2.91
C VAL A 91 -1.60 14.98 -3.87
N PRO A 92 -1.23 15.59 -5.00
CA PRO A 92 -2.22 15.82 -6.01
C PRO A 92 -2.68 14.42 -6.41
N PHE A 93 -3.92 14.08 -6.09
CA PHE A 93 -4.60 12.86 -6.55
C PHE A 93 -4.83 12.88 -8.08
N LYS A 94 -4.02 13.64 -8.81
CA LYS A 94 -4.06 13.81 -10.26
C LYS A 94 -2.64 13.96 -10.78
N ASP A 95 -2.41 13.25 -11.87
CA ASP A 95 -1.26 13.32 -12.79
C ASP A 95 -0.06 12.43 -12.46
N LEU A 96 -0.33 11.12 -12.33
CA LEU A 96 0.59 10.06 -12.77
C LEU A 96 -0.03 9.30 -13.94
#